data_AF-A0A1I4B321-F1
#
_entry.id   AF-A0A1I4B321-F1
#
_cell.length_a   1.000
_cell.length_b   1.000
_cell.length_c   1.000
_cell.angle_alpha   90.00
_cell.angle_beta   90.00
_cell.angle_gamma   90.00
#
_symmetry.space_group_name_H-M   'P 1'
#
loop_
_entity.id
_entity.type
_entity.pdbx_description
1 polymer ?
#
loop_
_entity_poly.entity_id
_entity_poly.type
_entity_poly.pdbx_seq_one_letter_code
_entity_poly.pdbx_strand_id
1 'polypeptide(L)'
;MTVSVYPWWFLVAYAVVLGVGIDFDHFLVARLNTGEWTAVRRCLRDPRIVFADQSQIFDEGDVGTLRRLLSHVVLGGLAVGVLLAFDVFLAVFTAVVLYTHLLSDLVWDVLAEAGRV
;
A
#
# COMPACT_ATOMS: atom_id res chain seq x y z
N MET A 1 -31.28 1.83 -3.03
CA MET A 1 -29.84 2.04 -3.27
C MET A 1 -29.69 3.03 -4.42
N THR A 2 -29.29 4.26 -4.12
CA THR A 2 -28.82 5.19 -5.14
C THR A 2 -27.44 4.72 -5.59
N VAL A 3 -27.23 4.52 -6.90
CA VAL A 3 -25.89 4.27 -7.42
C VAL A 3 -25.16 5.61 -7.42
N SER A 4 -24.16 5.76 -6.55
CA SER A 4 -23.27 6.92 -6.56
C SER A 4 -22.56 6.97 -7.92
N VAL A 5 -22.79 8.03 -8.69
CA VAL A 5 -22.13 8.22 -9.99
C VAL A 5 -20.90 9.09 -9.78
N TYR A 6 -19.73 8.47 -9.81
CA TYR A 6 -18.46 9.16 -9.75
C TYR A 6 -17.93 9.40 -11.17
N PRO A 7 -17.40 10.59 -11.47
CA PRO A 7 -16.75 10.81 -12.75
C PRO A 7 -15.47 9.97 -12.85
N TRP A 8 -15.13 9.49 -14.04
CA TRP A 8 -14.02 8.56 -14.25
C TRP A 8 -12.67 9.11 -13.75
N TRP A 9 -12.43 10.42 -13.91
CA TRP A 9 -11.18 11.04 -13.46
C TRP A 9 -11.02 11.00 -11.94
N PHE A 10 -12.13 11.06 -11.20
CA PHE A 10 -12.10 10.95 -9.74
C PHE A 10 -11.70 9.53 -9.36
N LEU A 11 -12.27 8.52 -10.01
CA LEU A 11 -11.95 7.12 -9.72
C LEU A 11 -10.49 6.78 -10.04
N VAL A 12 -9.93 7.36 -11.11
CA VAL A 12 -8.51 7.21 -11.44
C VAL A 12 -7.64 7.86 -10.35
N ALA A 13 -7.91 9.11 -9.99
CA ALA A 13 -7.16 9.80 -8.94
C ALA A 13 -7.27 9.06 -7.59
N TYR A 14 -8.47 8.61 -7.25
CA TYR A 14 -8.76 7.83 -6.04
C TYR A 14 -7.99 6.50 -6.02
N ALA A 15 -7.97 5.77 -7.15
CA ALA A 15 -7.23 4.52 -7.27
C ALA A 15 -5.71 4.74 -7.10
N VAL A 16 -5.15 5.80 -7.69
CA VAL A 16 -3.73 6.15 -7.52
C VAL A 16 -3.43 6.47 -6.05
N VAL A 17 -4.27 7.28 -5.41
CA VAL A 17 -4.09 7.64 -4.00
C VAL A 17 -4.19 6.41 -3.10
N LEU A 18 -5.11 5.50 -3.35
CA LEU A 18 -5.25 4.26 -2.59
C LEU A 18 -4.06 3.31 -2.79
N GLY A 19 -3.66 3.06 -4.03
CA GLY A 19 -2.56 2.15 -4.36
C GLY A 19 -1.23 2.65 -3.83
N VAL A 20 -0.92 3.94 -3.99
CA VAL A 20 0.29 4.52 -3.37
C VAL A 20 0.14 4.63 -1.85
N GLY A 21 -1.08 4.91 -1.39
CA GLY A 21 -1.37 5.19 0.01
C GLY A 21 -1.22 3.97 0.93
N ILE A 22 -1.50 2.77 0.42
CA ILE A 22 -1.38 1.54 1.23
C ILE A 22 0.08 1.27 1.63
N ASP A 23 1.04 1.54 0.73
CA ASP A 23 2.49 1.34 0.97
C ASP A 23 3.06 2.23 2.09
N PHE A 24 2.33 3.27 2.51
CA PHE A 24 2.76 4.05 3.69
C PHE A 24 2.74 3.22 4.97
N ASP A 25 2.06 2.08 4.99
CA ASP A 25 2.11 1.14 6.10
C ASP A 25 3.53 0.58 6.35
N HIS A 26 4.41 0.56 5.34
CA HIS A 26 5.80 0.14 5.47
C HIS A 26 6.55 0.97 6.51
N PHE A 27 6.28 2.27 6.60
CA PHE A 27 6.90 3.12 7.61
C PHE A 27 6.47 2.72 9.02
N LEU A 28 5.19 2.34 9.20
CA LEU A 28 4.68 1.87 10.48
C LEU A 28 5.26 0.48 10.81
N VAL A 29 5.27 -0.45 9.85
CA VAL A 29 5.85 -1.79 10.01
C VAL A 29 7.35 -1.68 10.36
N ALA A 30 8.10 -0.89 9.61
CA ALA A 30 9.52 -0.64 9.88
C ALA A 30 9.73 -0.05 11.28
N ARG A 31 8.88 0.90 11.70
CA ARG A 31 8.93 1.45 13.05
C ARG A 31 8.65 0.41 14.13
N LEU A 32 7.69 -0.48 13.90
CA LEU A 32 7.33 -1.54 14.85
C LEU A 32 8.44 -2.60 14.93
N ASN A 33 9.10 -2.90 13.82
CA ASN A 33 10.17 -3.89 13.75
C ASN A 33 11.50 -3.38 14.32
N THR A 34 11.87 -2.13 14.03
CA THR A 34 13.19 -1.57 14.38
C THR A 34 13.18 -0.72 15.65
N GLY A 35 12.01 -0.25 16.11
CA GLY A 35 11.90 0.68 17.22
C GLY A 35 12.15 2.15 16.84
N GLU A 36 12.62 2.43 15.62
CA GLU A 36 13.08 3.75 15.20
C GLU A 36 12.33 4.25 13.95
N TRP A 37 12.28 5.57 13.76
CA TRP A 37 11.68 6.19 12.57
C TRP A 37 12.73 6.47 11.49
N THR A 38 13.70 5.58 11.34
CA THR A 38 14.88 5.79 10.47
C THR A 38 14.47 6.03 9.02
N ALA A 39 13.55 5.22 8.48
CA ALA A 39 13.01 5.40 7.12
C ALA A 39 12.37 6.79 6.92
N VAL A 40 11.56 7.25 7.87
CA VAL A 40 10.95 8.59 7.80
C VAL A 40 12.03 9.69 7.85
N ARG A 41 13.01 9.57 8.75
CA ARG A 41 14.13 10.53 8.84
C ARG A 41 14.94 10.56 7.53
N ARG A 42 15.13 9.43 6.86
CA ARG A 42 15.80 9.37 5.54
C ARG A 42 15.00 10.12 4.49
N CYS A 43 13.69 9.86 4.37
CA CYS A 43 12.83 10.57 3.41
C CYS A 43 12.78 12.08 3.67
N LEU A 44 12.79 12.51 4.94
CA LEU A 44 12.82 13.94 5.27
C LEU A 44 14.18 14.58 4.95
N ARG A 45 15.28 13.83 5.07
CA ARG A 45 16.63 14.32 4.77
C ARG A 45 16.91 14.39 3.27
N ASP A 46 16.37 13.46 2.50
CA ASP A 46 16.42 13.47 1.04
C ASP A 46 15.06 13.07 0.44
N PRO A 47 14.19 14.04 0.14
CA PRO A 47 12.87 13.76 -0.42
C PRO A 47 12.88 13.10 -1.79
N ARG A 48 14.03 13.13 -2.51
CA ARG A 48 14.12 12.54 -3.85
C ARG A 48 13.97 11.02 -3.82
N ILE A 49 14.41 10.37 -2.74
CA ILE A 49 14.34 8.91 -2.61
C ILE A 49 12.89 8.40 -2.63
N VAL A 50 11.92 9.21 -2.20
CA VAL A 50 10.49 8.86 -2.22
C VAL A 50 9.97 8.68 -3.65
N PHE A 51 10.50 9.46 -4.60
CA PHE A 51 10.01 9.50 -5.99
C PHE A 51 10.93 8.79 -6.98
N ALA A 52 12.23 8.74 -6.71
CA ALA A 52 13.24 8.29 -7.67
C ALA A 52 14.07 7.09 -7.20
N ASP A 53 14.07 6.76 -5.90
CA ASP A 53 14.90 5.67 -5.38
C ASP A 53 14.30 5.03 -4.12
N GLN A 54 13.16 4.38 -4.30
CA GLN A 54 12.41 3.79 -3.19
C GLN A 54 13.17 2.65 -2.50
N SER A 55 14.15 2.03 -3.19
CA SER A 55 15.00 0.98 -2.61
C SER A 55 15.89 1.47 -1.48
N GLN A 56 16.18 2.79 -1.41
CA GLN A 56 16.98 3.38 -0.34
C GLN A 56 16.18 3.76 0.92
N ILE A 57 14.84 3.64 0.88
CA ILE A 57 13.99 4.06 1.99
C ILE A 57 14.13 3.09 3.19
N PHE A 58 14.14 1.80 2.91
CA PHE A 58 14.13 0.73 3.90
C PHE A 58 15.38 -0.14 3.76
N ASP A 59 15.98 -0.54 4.87
CA ASP A 59 17.06 -1.52 4.87
C ASP A 59 16.51 -2.95 4.79
N GLU A 60 17.37 -3.89 4.41
CA GLU A 60 17.02 -5.30 4.37
C GLU A 60 16.57 -5.80 5.76
N GLY A 61 15.36 -6.31 5.85
CA GLY A 61 14.76 -6.79 7.10
C GLY A 61 13.92 -5.75 7.87
N ASP A 62 13.92 -4.47 7.48
CA ASP A 62 13.13 -3.43 8.15
C ASP A 62 11.63 -3.74 8.10
N VAL A 63 11.14 -4.15 6.92
CA VAL A 63 9.71 -4.42 6.70
C VAL A 63 9.43 -5.92 6.74
N GLY A 64 10.12 -6.68 5.87
CA GLY A 64 9.93 -8.12 5.68
C GLY A 64 8.67 -8.48 4.89
N THR A 65 8.80 -9.39 3.92
CA THR A 65 7.74 -9.71 2.93
C THR A 65 6.40 -10.11 3.57
N LEU A 66 6.39 -11.06 4.51
CA LEU A 66 5.13 -11.51 5.12
C LEU A 66 4.48 -10.45 6.01
N ARG A 67 5.28 -9.64 6.72
CA ARG A 67 4.75 -8.56 7.57
C ARG A 67 4.14 -7.45 6.73
N ARG A 68 4.79 -7.11 5.61
CA ARG A 68 4.27 -6.21 4.57
C ARG A 68 2.91 -6.67 4.06
N LEU A 69 2.84 -7.90 3.54
CA LEU A 69 1.60 -8.44 2.97
C LEU A 69 0.48 -8.51 4.04
N LEU A 70 0.83 -8.88 5.27
CA LEU A 70 -0.13 -8.91 6.37
C LEU A 70 -0.68 -7.51 6.69
N SER A 71 0.16 -6.48 6.75
CA SER A 71 -0.29 -5.12 7.04
C SER A 71 -1.21 -4.60 5.94
N HIS A 72 -0.90 -4.85 4.67
CA HIS A 72 -1.76 -4.51 3.54
C HIS A 72 -3.14 -5.18 3.64
N VAL A 73 -3.18 -6.48 3.94
CA VAL A 73 -4.44 -7.23 4.09
C VAL A 73 -5.28 -6.68 5.23
N VAL A 74 -4.66 -6.42 6.39
CA VAL A 74 -5.38 -5.93 7.58
C VAL A 74 -5.92 -4.52 7.34
N LEU A 75 -5.06 -3.59 6.90
CA LEU A 75 -5.46 -2.20 6.67
C LEU A 75 -6.45 -2.08 5.50
N GLY A 76 -6.22 -2.82 4.42
CA GLY A 76 -7.13 -2.85 3.28
C GLY A 76 -8.50 -3.43 3.64
N GLY A 77 -8.53 -4.53 4.40
CA GLY A 77 -9.78 -5.10 4.90
C GLY A 77 -10.56 -4.14 5.81
N LEU A 78 -9.86 -3.42 6.70
CA LEU A 78 -10.47 -2.39 7.54
C LEU A 78 -11.02 -1.23 6.70
N ALA A 79 -10.26 -0.73 5.73
CA ALA A 79 -10.71 0.36 4.86
C ALA A 79 -11.98 -0.02 4.07
N VAL A 80 -12.00 -1.22 3.48
CA VAL A 80 -13.18 -1.74 2.77
C VAL A 80 -14.36 -1.93 3.73
N GLY A 81 -14.13 -2.52 4.91
CA GLY A 81 -15.17 -2.73 5.92
C GLY A 81 -15.81 -1.43 6.39
N VAL A 82 -15.01 -0.39 6.62
CA VAL A 82 -15.50 0.96 6.93
C VAL A 82 -16.32 1.52 5.77
N LEU A 83 -15.80 1.46 4.54
CA LEU A 83 -16.50 1.97 3.36
C LEU A 83 -17.83 1.28 3.10
N LEU A 84 -17.95 -0.03 3.37
CA LEU A 84 -19.22 -0.76 3.22
C LEU A 84 -20.37 -0.13 4.02
N ALA A 85 -20.08 0.52 5.14
CA ALA A 85 -21.08 1.20 5.95
C ALA A 85 -21.58 2.53 5.35
N PHE A 86 -20.84 3.13 4.40
CA PHE A 86 -21.12 4.46 3.85
C PHE A 86 -21.44 4.45 2.35
N ASP A 87 -20.66 3.72 1.54
CA ASP A 87 -20.81 3.67 0.09
C ASP A 87 -20.33 2.31 -0.44
N VAL A 88 -21.30 1.46 -0.83
CA VAL A 88 -21.04 0.12 -1.35
C VAL A 88 -20.24 0.15 -2.66
N PHE A 89 -20.46 1.14 -3.53
CA PHE A 89 -19.72 1.24 -4.79
C PHE A 89 -18.25 1.54 -4.51
N LEU A 90 -17.95 2.53 -3.66
CA LEU A 90 -16.57 2.84 -3.30
C LEU A 90 -15.92 1.70 -2.51
N ALA A 91 -16.66 0.99 -1.67
CA ALA A 91 -16.14 -0.18 -0.97
C ALA A 91 -15.66 -1.27 -1.94
N VAL A 92 -16.51 -1.62 -2.93
CA VAL A 92 -16.15 -2.61 -3.97
C VAL A 92 -15.02 -2.09 -4.84
N PHE A 93 -15.06 -0.83 -5.27
CA PHE A 93 -14.00 -0.23 -6.07
C PHE A 93 -12.65 -0.25 -5.32
N THR A 94 -12.65 0.13 -4.04
CA THR A 94 -11.47 0.06 -3.16
C THR A 94 -10.96 -1.36 -3.03
N ALA A 95 -11.85 -2.34 -2.82
CA ALA A 95 -11.47 -3.74 -2.73
C ALA A 95 -10.78 -4.24 -4.00
N VAL A 96 -11.29 -3.86 -5.18
CA VAL A 96 -10.66 -4.21 -6.47
C VAL A 96 -9.27 -3.58 -6.60
N VAL A 97 -9.15 -2.28 -6.32
CA VAL A 97 -7.86 -1.56 -6.41
C VAL A 97 -6.81 -2.19 -5.49
N LEU A 98 -7.16 -2.38 -4.21
CA LEU A 98 -6.24 -2.94 -3.22
C LEU A 98 -5.93 -4.42 -3.49
N TYR A 99 -6.90 -5.18 -4.00
CA TYR A 99 -6.64 -6.56 -4.43
C TYR A 99 -5.63 -6.60 -5.59
N THR A 100 -5.79 -5.73 -6.60
CA THR A 100 -4.83 -5.66 -7.71
C THR A 100 -3.43 -5.29 -7.22
N HIS A 101 -3.30 -4.31 -6.33
CA HIS A 101 -2.02 -3.94 -5.71
C HIS A 101 -1.38 -5.12 -4.98
N LEU A 102 -2.13 -5.74 -4.06
CA LEU A 102 -1.64 -6.88 -3.28
C LEU A 102 -1.27 -8.08 -4.15
N LEU A 103 -2.03 -8.33 -5.23
CA LEU A 103 -1.71 -9.39 -6.18
C LEU A 103 -0.42 -9.07 -6.94
N SER A 104 -0.22 -7.82 -7.35
CA SER A 104 1.03 -7.40 -7.98
C SER A 104 2.24 -7.62 -7.06
N ASP A 105 2.13 -7.24 -5.78
CA ASP A 105 3.16 -7.50 -4.77
C ASP A 105 3.44 -9.00 -4.62
N LEU A 106 2.39 -9.82 -4.48
CA LEU A 106 2.54 -11.26 -4.31
C LEU A 106 3.19 -11.92 -5.52
N VAL A 107 2.80 -11.51 -6.73
CA VAL A 107 3.42 -12.00 -7.97
C VAL A 107 4.89 -11.61 -8.01
N TRP A 108 5.23 -10.37 -7.64
CA TRP A 108 6.61 -9.91 -7.58
C TRP A 108 7.43 -10.74 -6.59
N ASP A 109 6.92 -10.98 -5.38
CA ASP A 109 7.60 -11.78 -4.37
C ASP A 109 7.84 -13.21 -4.84
N VAL A 110 6.86 -13.85 -5.49
CA VAL A 110 6.99 -15.20 -6.04
C VAL A 110 8.04 -15.25 -7.15
N LEU A 111 8.11 -14.21 -8.00
CA LEU A 111 9.15 -14.13 -9.03
C LEU A 111 10.55 -13.93 -8.43
N ALA A 112 10.67 -13.10 -7.39
CA ALA A 112 11.92 -12.86 -6.70
C ALA A 112 12.41 -14.13 -5.96
N GLU A 113 11.51 -14.83 -5.26
CA GLU A 113 11.81 -16.12 -4.61
C GLU A 113 12.29 -17.17 -5.62
N ALA A 114 11.71 -17.17 -6.83
CA ALA A 114 12.13 -18.04 -7.92
C ALA A 114 13.43 -17.59 -8.63
N GLY A 115 14.04 -16.47 -8.23
CA GLY A 115 15.26 -15.91 -8.84
C GLY A 115 15.06 -15.39 -10.26
N ARG A 116 13.84 -14.93 -10.60
CA ARG A 116 13.48 -14.47 -11.95
C ARG A 116 13.53 -12.96 -12.13
N VAL A 117 13.70 -12.23 -11.03
CA VAL A 117 13.90 -10.78 -10.93
C VAL A 117 14.93 -10.48 -9.86
#